data_AF-I7A601-F1
#
_entry.id   AF-I7A601-F1
#
_cell.length_a   1.000
_cell.length_b   1.000
_cell.length_c   1.000
_cell.angle_alpha   90.00
_cell.angle_beta   90.00
_cell.angle_gamma   90.00
#
_symmetry.space_group_name_H-M   'P 1'
#
loop_
_entity.id
_entity.type
_entity.pdbx_description
1 polymer ?
#
loop_
_entity_poly.entity_id
_entity_poly.type
_entity_poly.pdbx_seq_one_letter_code
_entity_poly.pdbx_strand_id
1 'polypeptide(L)'
;AQYPNGGWPQFYPARGKDHYSSHITFNDDAMVNVMKFLLDISRNVEPYNMLWLKPEQREICKKAYDRGVECILNCQIMVDGQPTVWGQQHDE
;
A
#
# COMPACT_ATOMS: atom_id res chain seq x y z
N ALA A 1 2.78 -8.93 -4.19
CA ALA A 1 1.70 -8.16 -4.85
C ALA A 1 2.07 -6.69 -5.00
N GLN A 2 2.69 -6.04 -4.00
CA GLN A 2 3.15 -4.64 -4.13
C GLN A 2 3.96 -4.38 -5.40
N TYR A 3 3.61 -3.31 -6.11
CA TYR A 3 4.32 -2.84 -7.30
C TYR A 3 5.66 -2.18 -6.95
N PRO A 4 6.58 -2.03 -7.93
CA PRO A 4 7.85 -1.34 -7.72
C PRO A 4 7.70 0.08 -7.16
N ASN A 5 6.66 0.81 -7.55
CA ASN A 5 6.35 2.17 -7.06
C ASN A 5 5.66 2.21 -5.69
N GLY A 6 5.38 1.05 -5.07
CA GLY A 6 4.79 0.96 -3.73
C GLY A 6 3.27 0.77 -3.70
N GLY A 7 2.59 0.87 -4.84
CA GLY A 7 1.14 0.68 -4.96
C GLY A 7 0.72 -0.79 -4.82
N TRP A 8 -0.58 -1.01 -4.55
CA TRP A 8 -1.17 -2.33 -4.42
C TRP A 8 -2.38 -2.52 -5.34
N PRO A 9 -2.44 -3.61 -6.13
CA PRO A 9 -3.63 -3.94 -6.90
C PRO A 9 -4.76 -4.44 -6.00
N GLN A 10 -5.99 -4.38 -6.49
CA GLN A 10 -7.15 -4.96 -5.83
C GLN A 10 -7.04 -6.50 -5.73
N PHE A 11 -6.48 -7.15 -6.77
CA PHE A 11 -6.26 -8.60 -6.79
C PHE A 11 -4.81 -8.94 -7.13
N TYR A 12 -4.35 -10.06 -6.58
CA TYR A 12 -3.08 -10.66 -6.95
C TYR A 12 -3.25 -12.17 -7.20
N PRO A 13 -2.69 -12.74 -8.29
CA PRO A 13 -2.00 -12.07 -9.39
C PRO A 13 -2.89 -11.03 -10.13
N ALA A 14 -2.27 -9.99 -10.69
CA ALA A 14 -2.98 -8.95 -11.43
C ALA A 14 -3.65 -9.53 -12.70
N ARG A 15 -4.79 -8.97 -13.11
CA ARG A 15 -5.65 -9.52 -14.18
C ARG A 15 -5.35 -8.92 -15.57
N GLY A 16 -4.17 -8.33 -15.75
CA GLY A 16 -3.76 -7.62 -16.97
C GLY A 16 -3.85 -6.10 -16.81
N LYS A 17 -3.04 -5.36 -17.56
CA LYS A 17 -2.85 -3.90 -17.39
C LYS A 17 -4.14 -3.09 -17.61
N ASP A 18 -4.97 -3.50 -18.56
CA ASP A 18 -6.19 -2.76 -18.91
C ASP A 18 -7.37 -3.03 -17.96
N HIS A 19 -7.20 -3.93 -16.98
CA HIS A 19 -8.25 -4.25 -16.03
C HIS A 19 -8.10 -3.37 -14.78
N TYR A 20 -9.16 -2.63 -14.41
CA TYR A 20 -9.13 -1.67 -13.30
C TYR A 20 -8.60 -2.24 -11.97
N SER A 21 -8.81 -3.54 -11.75
CA SER A 21 -8.35 -4.22 -10.54
C SER A 21 -6.83 -4.39 -10.45
N SER A 22 -6.11 -4.06 -11.51
CA SER A 22 -4.65 -4.03 -11.57
C SER A 22 -4.09 -2.67 -11.14
N HIS A 23 -4.89 -1.61 -11.16
CA HIS A 23 -4.48 -0.28 -10.71
C HIS A 23 -4.21 -0.24 -9.21
N ILE A 24 -3.48 0.78 -8.78
CA ILE A 24 -3.31 1.13 -7.36
C ILE A 24 -4.70 1.37 -6.77
N THR A 25 -5.11 0.54 -5.82
CA THR A 25 -6.50 0.51 -5.36
C THR A 25 -6.64 1.06 -3.95
N PHE A 26 -7.20 2.27 -3.84
CA PHE A 26 -7.64 2.86 -2.57
C PHE A 26 -9.09 2.50 -2.23
N ASN A 27 -9.88 2.08 -3.23
CA ASN A 27 -11.27 1.66 -3.06
C ASN A 27 -11.44 0.67 -1.90
N ASP A 28 -12.52 0.84 -1.13
CA ASP A 28 -12.85 0.04 0.06
C ASP A 28 -11.70 -0.05 1.09
N ASP A 29 -10.90 1.02 1.21
CA ASP A 29 -9.72 1.10 2.07
C ASP A 29 -8.67 -0.01 1.80
N ALA A 30 -8.67 -0.62 0.60
CA ALA A 30 -7.85 -1.79 0.32
C ALA A 30 -6.36 -1.54 0.60
N MET A 31 -5.76 -0.53 -0.05
CA MET A 31 -4.37 -0.16 0.20
C MET A 31 -4.18 0.34 1.64
N VAL A 32 -5.08 1.16 2.18
CA VAL A 32 -4.96 1.71 3.55
C VAL A 32 -4.88 0.60 4.60
N ASN A 33 -5.71 -0.44 4.49
CA ASN A 33 -5.71 -1.56 5.43
C ASN A 33 -4.45 -2.42 5.29
N VAL A 34 -3.92 -2.60 4.07
CA VAL A 34 -2.61 -3.21 3.87
C VAL A 34 -1.50 -2.39 4.55
N MET A 35 -1.54 -1.06 4.42
CA MET A 35 -0.55 -0.18 5.07
C MET A 35 -0.59 -0.31 6.60
N LYS A 36 -1.79 -0.29 7.21
CA LYS A 36 -1.96 -0.48 8.65
C LYS A 36 -1.39 -1.83 9.10
N PHE A 37 -1.74 -2.90 8.40
CA PHE A 37 -1.24 -4.24 8.67
C PHE A 37 0.30 -4.35 8.61
N LEU A 38 0.92 -3.80 7.56
CA LEU A 38 2.38 -3.79 7.42
C LEU A 38 3.06 -2.97 8.53
N LEU A 39 2.46 -1.84 8.90
CA LEU A 39 2.97 -1.01 9.99
C LEU A 39 2.94 -1.75 11.32
N ASP A 40 1.83 -2.40 11.65
CA ASP A 40 1.67 -3.11 12.92
C ASP A 40 2.62 -4.32 13.01
N ILE A 41 2.80 -5.06 11.92
CA ILE A 41 3.84 -6.11 11.85
C ILE A 41 5.23 -5.50 12.08
N SER A 42 5.56 -4.41 11.40
CA SER A 42 6.88 -3.79 11.51
C SER A 42 7.18 -3.33 12.94
N ARG A 43 6.16 -2.82 13.65
CA ARG A 43 6.24 -2.35 15.03
C ARG A 43 6.17 -3.49 16.05
N ASN A 44 5.80 -4.70 15.63
CA ASN A 44 5.63 -5.85 16.51
C ASN A 44 4.69 -5.57 17.68
N VAL A 45 3.50 -5.07 17.34
CA VAL A 45 2.41 -4.80 18.28
C VAL A 45 1.35 -5.90 18.23
N GLU A 46 0.54 -6.01 19.28
CA GLU A 46 -0.62 -6.91 19.30
C GLU A 46 -1.62 -6.57 18.17
N PRO A 47 -2.25 -7.56 17.53
CA PRO A 47 -2.12 -8.99 17.79
C PRO A 47 -0.95 -9.65 17.03
N TYR A 48 -0.17 -8.92 16.23
CA TYR A 48 0.77 -9.52 15.27
C TYR A 48 2.12 -9.92 15.87
N ASN A 49 2.47 -9.39 17.04
CA ASN A 49 3.64 -9.83 17.81
C ASN A 49 3.58 -11.34 18.18
N MET A 50 2.39 -11.92 18.29
CA MET A 50 2.19 -13.35 18.55
C MET A 50 2.67 -14.25 17.41
N LEU A 51 2.94 -13.69 16.22
CA LEU A 51 3.49 -14.43 15.08
C LEU A 51 4.99 -14.73 15.24
N TRP A 52 5.66 -14.16 16.26
CA TRP A 52 7.09 -14.33 16.56
C TRP A 52 8.00 -14.16 15.34
N LEU A 53 7.70 -13.15 14.51
CA LEU A 53 8.47 -12.87 13.30
C LEU A 53 9.87 -12.37 13.65
N LYS A 54 10.85 -12.83 12.87
CA LYS A 54 12.24 -12.39 13.00
C LYS A 54 12.37 -10.91 12.65
N PRO A 55 13.38 -10.19 13.20
CA PRO A 55 13.63 -8.79 12.87
C PRO A 55 13.68 -8.51 11.36
N GLU A 56 14.27 -9.40 10.56
CA GLU A 56 14.40 -9.25 9.11
C GLU A 56 13.04 -9.30 8.39
N GLN A 57 12.10 -10.11 8.89
CA GLN A 57 10.74 -10.18 8.33
C GLN A 57 9.97 -8.90 8.62
N ARG A 58 10.11 -8.34 9.82
CA ARG A 58 9.51 -7.06 10.19
C ARG A 58 10.08 -5.90 9.39
N GLU A 59 11.37 -5.95 9.09
CA GLU A 59 12.05 -4.96 8.24
C GLU A 59 11.55 -4.99 6.79
N ILE A 60 11.22 -6.18 6.25
CA ILE A 60 10.57 -6.28 4.94
C ILE A 60 9.22 -5.54 4.95
N CYS A 61 8.42 -5.72 6.01
CA CYS A 61 7.15 -5.01 6.17
C CYS A 61 7.35 -3.50 6.30
N LYS A 62 8.37 -3.06 7.05
CA LYS A 62 8.72 -1.63 7.18
C LYS A 62 9.05 -1.01 5.83
N LYS A 63 9.90 -1.66 5.04
CA LYS A 63 10.27 -1.18 3.69
C LYS A 63 9.09 -1.17 2.73
N ALA A 64 8.20 -2.16 2.81
CA ALA A 64 6.96 -2.16 2.04
C ALA A 64 6.02 -1.02 2.45
N TYR A 65 5.91 -0.75 3.76
CA TYR A 65 5.16 0.37 4.29
C TYR A 65 5.72 1.72 3.81
N ASP A 66 7.04 1.92 3.88
CA ASP A 66 7.65 3.19 3.48
C ASP A 66 7.40 3.51 2.00
N ARG A 67 7.56 2.51 1.11
CA ARG A 67 7.24 2.67 -0.32
C ARG A 67 5.76 2.94 -0.57
N GLY A 68 4.86 2.31 0.20
CA GLY A 68 3.43 2.57 0.04
C GLY A 68 3.04 3.97 0.51
N VAL A 69 3.70 4.54 1.52
CA VAL A 69 3.52 5.94 1.92
C VAL A 69 3.98 6.88 0.81
N GLU A 70 5.16 6.62 0.22
CA GLU A 70 5.65 7.39 -0.94
C GLU A 70 4.66 7.32 -2.11
N CYS A 71 4.15 6.12 -2.42
CA CYS A 71 3.11 5.92 -3.43
C CYS A 71 1.85 6.76 -3.15
N ILE A 72 1.35 6.74 -1.91
CA ILE A 72 0.18 7.54 -1.51
C ILE A 72 0.45 9.02 -1.77
N LEU A 73 1.59 9.55 -1.35
CA LEU A 73 1.93 10.96 -1.58
C LEU A 73 2.01 11.30 -3.08
N ASN A 74 2.60 10.41 -3.88
CA ASN A 74 2.71 10.59 -5.33
C ASN A 74 1.35 10.50 -6.06
N CYS A 75 0.39 9.75 -5.52
CA CYS A 75 -0.97 9.67 -6.05
C CYS A 75 -1.87 10.85 -5.62
N GLN A 76 -1.39 11.79 -4.79
CA GLN A 76 -2.22 12.89 -4.33
C GLN A 76 -2.57 13.83 -5.50
N ILE A 77 -3.86 14.09 -5.68
CA ILE A 77 -4.32 14.98 -6.76
C ILE A 77 -3.94 16.41 -6.41
N MET A 78 -3.19 17.05 -7.31
CA MET A 78 -2.79 18.45 -7.20
C MET A 78 -3.68 19.32 -8.09
N VAL A 79 -4.35 20.31 -7.51
CA VAL A 79 -5.16 21.30 -8.25
C VAL A 79 -4.56 22.67 -7.98
N ASP A 80 -4.15 23.37 -9.03
CA ASP A 80 -3.48 24.69 -8.94
C ASP A 80 -2.30 24.71 -7.95
N GLY A 81 -1.53 23.62 -7.93
CA GLY A 81 -0.38 23.45 -7.04
C GLY A 81 -0.74 23.13 -5.58
N GLN A 82 -2.03 22.97 -5.25
CA GLN A 82 -2.48 22.63 -3.91
C GLN A 82 -2.86 21.14 -3.81
N PRO A 83 -2.44 20.45 -2.74
CA PRO A 83 -2.79 19.06 -2.51
C PRO A 83 -4.27 18.93 -2.14
N THR A 84 -4.95 17.95 -2.73
CA THR A 84 -6.37 17.69 -2.47
C THR A 84 -6.57 16.30 -1.87
N VAL A 85 -7.16 15.38 -2.63
CA VAL A 85 -7.57 14.04 -2.21
C VAL A 85 -7.01 12.98 -3.16
N TRP A 86 -7.50 11.75 -3.04
CA TRP A 86 -7.23 10.63 -3.91
C TRP A 86 -8.51 10.14 -4.56
N GLY A 87 -8.45 9.73 -5.82
CA GLY A 87 -9.48 8.89 -6.44
C GLY A 87 -9.48 7.47 -5.86
N GLN A 88 -10.50 6.68 -6.20
CA GLN A 88 -10.64 5.30 -5.75
C GLN A 88 -9.55 4.36 -6.32
N GLN A 89 -9.04 4.66 -7.52
CA GLN A 89 -7.95 3.93 -8.18
C GLN A 89 -7.02 4.92 -8.93
N HIS A 90 -5.76 4.53 -9.10
CA HIS A 90 -4.75 5.26 -9.88
C HIS A 90 -3.91 4.29 -10.69
N ASP A 91 -3.49 4.67 -11.90
CA ASP A 91 -2.61 3.84 -12.74
C ASP A 91 -1.32 3.47 -12.00
N GLU A 92 -0.88 2.23 -12.18
CA GLU A 92 0.29 1.65 -11.50
C GLU A 92 1.66 2.01 -12.07
#